data_AF-A0A7I7WE00-F1
#
_entry.id   AF-A0A7I7WE00-F1
#
_cell.length_a   1.000
_cell.length_b   1.000
_cell.length_c   1.000
_cell.angle_alpha   90.00
_cell.angle_beta   90.00
_cell.angle_gamma   90.00
#
_symmetry.space_group_name_H-M   'P 1'
#
loop_
_entity.id
_entity.type
_entity.pdbx_description
1 polymer ?
#
loop_
_entity_poly.entity_id
_entity_poly.type
_entity_poly.pdbx_seq_one_letter_code
_entity_poly.pdbx_strand_id
1 'polypeptide(L)'
;MGFTSILFPGSGARTGADNPPECFPDLLLDQVIGAATIGHAEEHLDQFFYAPLHGVATVEYRQQVFRDLDHDHIRRPIDNFVDGMRTMRNRLQQAKKLWHPLQQQGWFIYAVEAYCAAMAMLRDDLARIEVASPGLRDVADYLARYVDSDTFKKLVADTEAVQAELHKVRYTVHIQGLRVHVDRFDGQPDYSRGVVAVFERFATEARKDYHVALKDFADMNHVEEQILDCVAKLYPDTFKLLDDFCRRNEHFVERTLARFEHEVRFYLAYRSFIDRFTKAGLAFSYPDVTSEAGAVYVEDAFDLALAIKSIDDGKPVVCNDFRLSDGERIFVVTGPNQGGKTTFARTIGQCAYLASLGCPIPASRARFMLPDRIYTHFERQETLATLHGKLDDELVRIHDILSRATDASIIVMNESFSSTTANDALLIGTEVLERIIRLGCVAVYVTFLDELASLAPACVSMVGGVAEDDPTRRTFKFTRRRADGLAYAAALADKYGLNHDVLQRRISR
;
A
#
# COMPACT_ATOMS: atom_id res chain seq x y z
N MET A 1 -8.15 7.63 -27.97
CA MET A 1 -6.79 7.33 -27.46
C MET A 1 -6.90 6.04 -26.65
N GLY A 2 -5.89 5.17 -26.67
CA GLY A 2 -5.96 3.89 -25.94
C GLY A 2 -5.67 4.09 -24.45
N PHE A 3 -6.37 3.34 -23.59
CA PHE A 3 -6.01 3.25 -22.16
C PHE A 3 -4.57 2.76 -22.02
N THR A 4 -3.84 3.40 -21.13
CA THR A 4 -2.46 3.05 -20.81
C THR A 4 -2.34 2.65 -19.35
N SER A 5 -2.51 3.58 -18.42
CA SER A 5 -2.29 3.32 -17.00
C SER A 5 -3.44 3.84 -16.16
N ILE A 6 -3.80 3.09 -15.11
CA ILE A 6 -4.76 3.58 -14.11
C ILE A 6 -4.08 4.54 -13.13
N LEU A 7 -2.75 4.58 -13.08
CA LEU A 7 -1.97 5.47 -12.23
C LEU A 7 -1.62 6.82 -12.87
N PHE A 8 -1.71 6.94 -14.20
CA PHE A 8 -1.27 8.12 -14.93
C PHE A 8 -2.15 8.42 -16.15
N PRO A 9 -2.46 9.71 -16.43
CA PRO A 9 -3.12 10.09 -17.67
C PRO A 9 -2.14 10.03 -18.86
N GLY A 10 -2.41 9.17 -19.84
CA GLY A 10 -1.69 9.13 -21.12
C GLY A 10 -0.47 8.20 -21.22
N SER A 11 0.24 8.24 -22.36
CA SER A 11 1.21 7.21 -22.80
C SER A 11 2.66 7.40 -22.37
N GLY A 12 2.96 8.34 -21.46
CA GLY A 12 4.33 8.72 -21.05
C GLY A 12 4.73 8.36 -19.62
N ALA A 13 3.91 7.57 -18.92
CA ALA A 13 4.07 7.28 -17.51
C ALA A 13 5.30 6.44 -17.18
N ARG A 14 6.12 6.89 -16.21
CA ARG A 14 7.20 6.11 -15.61
C ARG A 14 6.61 5.07 -14.65
N THR A 15 7.10 3.84 -14.76
CA THR A 15 6.95 2.78 -13.76
C THR A 15 7.57 3.22 -12.43
N GLY A 16 7.16 2.62 -11.31
CA GLY A 16 7.54 3.01 -9.96
C GLY A 16 9.06 3.15 -9.72
N ALA A 17 9.42 3.64 -8.53
CA ALA A 17 10.82 3.75 -8.12
C ALA A 17 11.26 2.46 -7.43
N ASP A 18 12.46 1.96 -7.74
CA ASP A 18 13.00 0.74 -7.11
C ASP A 18 13.43 0.96 -5.65
N ASN A 19 13.79 2.19 -5.30
CA ASN A 19 14.33 2.54 -3.99
C ASN A 19 13.44 3.54 -3.26
N PRO A 20 13.25 3.39 -1.94
CA PRO A 20 12.51 4.36 -1.15
C PRO A 20 13.23 5.72 -1.13
N PRO A 21 12.49 6.85 -1.10
CA PRO A 21 13.07 8.17 -0.91
C PRO A 21 13.86 8.30 0.39
N GLU A 22 14.89 9.15 0.39
CA GLU A 22 15.78 9.40 1.54
C GLU A 22 15.03 9.85 2.80
N CYS A 23 13.86 10.50 2.65
CA CYS A 23 13.06 10.99 3.77
C CYS A 23 12.26 9.88 4.50
N PHE A 24 12.19 8.65 3.96
CA PHE A 24 11.33 7.60 4.50
C PHE A 24 11.65 7.20 5.93
N PRO A 25 12.92 6.88 6.28
CA PRO A 25 13.26 6.46 7.64
C PRO A 25 12.98 7.55 8.67
N ASP A 26 13.22 8.82 8.32
CA ASP A 26 12.98 9.95 9.21
C ASP A 26 11.47 10.20 9.41
N LEU A 27 10.69 10.04 8.33
CA LEU A 27 9.23 10.21 8.35
C LEU A 27 8.45 8.94 8.72
N LEU A 28 9.13 7.85 9.07
CA LEU A 28 8.56 6.51 9.28
C LEU A 28 7.62 6.05 8.14
N LEU A 29 7.84 6.53 6.92
CA LEU A 29 7.03 6.14 5.77
C LEU A 29 7.33 4.69 5.36
N ASP A 30 8.52 4.18 5.66
CA ASP A 30 8.87 2.77 5.52
C ASP A 30 7.90 1.86 6.32
N GLN A 31 7.59 2.22 7.57
CA GLN A 31 6.63 1.48 8.40
C GLN A 31 5.20 1.61 7.87
N VAL A 32 4.83 2.80 7.40
CA VAL A 32 3.49 3.07 6.85
C VAL A 32 3.27 2.28 5.56
N ILE A 33 4.19 2.36 4.60
CA ILE A 33 4.09 1.66 3.32
C ILE A 33 4.23 0.15 3.53
N GLY A 34 5.17 -0.30 4.37
CA GLY A 34 5.31 -1.71 4.72
C GLY A 34 4.03 -2.28 5.31
N ALA A 35 3.31 -1.51 6.14
CA ALA A 35 2.00 -1.89 6.67
C ALA A 35 0.88 -1.85 5.61
N ALA A 36 0.95 -0.94 4.63
CA ALA A 36 -0.02 -0.83 3.55
C ALA A 36 0.10 -1.96 2.51
N THR A 37 1.30 -2.52 2.35
CA THR A 37 1.58 -3.59 1.38
C THR A 37 1.70 -4.98 2.01
N ILE A 38 1.26 -5.15 3.28
CA ILE A 38 1.26 -6.47 3.95
C ILE A 38 0.45 -7.47 3.11
N GLY A 39 1.03 -8.64 2.87
CA GLY A 39 0.40 -9.70 2.05
C GLY A 39 0.58 -9.53 0.54
N HIS A 40 1.26 -8.46 0.10
CA HIS A 40 1.51 -8.15 -1.31
C HIS A 40 3.00 -8.00 -1.64
N ALA A 41 3.89 -8.49 -0.77
CA ALA A 41 5.34 -8.31 -0.92
C ALA A 41 5.91 -8.91 -2.22
N GLU A 42 5.38 -10.07 -2.66
CA GLU A 42 5.76 -10.71 -3.92
C GLU A 42 5.30 -9.94 -5.16
N GLU A 43 4.47 -8.92 -4.98
CA GLU A 43 3.86 -8.12 -6.03
C GLU A 43 4.54 -6.75 -6.19
N HIS A 44 5.66 -6.46 -5.52
CA HIS A 44 6.43 -5.20 -5.66
C HIS A 44 5.57 -3.92 -5.69
N LEU A 45 4.49 -3.87 -4.89
CA LEU A 45 3.56 -2.72 -4.89
C LEU A 45 4.18 -1.44 -4.30
N ASP A 46 5.21 -1.61 -3.46
CA ASP A 46 5.94 -0.55 -2.79
C ASP A 46 6.57 0.44 -3.77
N GLN A 47 6.97 -0.01 -4.96
CA GLN A 47 7.50 0.86 -6.02
C GLN A 47 6.57 2.02 -6.41
N PHE A 48 5.24 1.81 -6.32
CA PHE A 48 4.25 2.84 -6.62
C PHE A 48 4.14 3.88 -5.52
N PHE A 49 4.46 3.50 -4.28
CA PHE A 49 4.52 4.39 -3.14
C PHE A 49 5.85 5.13 -3.05
N TYR A 50 6.89 4.71 -3.77
CA TYR A 50 8.19 5.40 -3.83
C TYR A 50 8.26 6.49 -4.90
N ALA A 51 7.25 6.58 -5.77
CA ALA A 51 7.22 7.47 -6.94
C ALA A 51 6.22 8.62 -6.75
N PRO A 52 6.62 9.75 -6.09
CA PRO A 52 5.77 10.92 -5.96
C PRO A 52 5.43 11.53 -7.33
N LEU A 53 4.25 12.12 -7.44
CA LEU A 53 3.79 12.80 -8.63
C LEU A 53 4.24 14.26 -8.62
N HIS A 54 4.56 14.79 -9.79
CA HIS A 54 5.03 16.17 -9.96
C HIS A 54 4.04 17.07 -10.72
N GLY A 55 2.82 16.58 -10.96
CA GLY A 55 1.77 17.33 -11.66
C GLY A 55 0.44 17.24 -10.92
N VAL A 56 -0.17 18.41 -10.66
CA VAL A 56 -1.48 18.52 -9.98
C VAL A 56 -2.55 17.70 -10.71
N ALA A 57 -2.62 17.80 -12.04
CA ALA A 57 -3.58 17.03 -12.83
C ALA A 57 -3.42 15.51 -12.67
N THR A 58 -2.20 15.01 -12.49
CA THR A 58 -1.96 13.57 -12.26
C THR A 58 -2.37 13.15 -10.84
N VAL A 59 -2.15 14.02 -9.86
CA VAL A 59 -2.62 13.83 -8.48
C VAL A 59 -4.15 13.75 -8.46
N GLU A 60 -4.82 14.71 -9.12
CA GLU A 60 -6.27 14.75 -9.26
C GLU A 60 -6.81 13.50 -9.98
N TYR A 61 -6.14 13.06 -11.05
CA TYR A 61 -6.48 11.84 -11.77
C TYR A 61 -6.49 10.62 -10.83
N ARG A 62 -5.45 10.44 -10.00
CA ARG A 62 -5.41 9.35 -9.01
C ARG A 62 -6.49 9.50 -7.94
N GLN A 63 -6.72 10.71 -7.44
CA GLN A 63 -7.77 10.93 -6.44
C GLN A 63 -9.18 10.65 -6.99
N GLN A 64 -9.44 10.93 -8.27
CA GLN A 64 -10.72 10.59 -8.91
C GLN A 64 -10.92 9.07 -8.95
N VAL A 65 -9.88 8.29 -9.26
CA VAL A 65 -9.94 6.82 -9.21
C VAL A 65 -10.19 6.33 -7.79
N PHE A 66 -9.51 6.88 -6.77
CA PHE A 66 -9.79 6.56 -5.38
C PHE A 66 -11.25 6.84 -4.99
N ARG A 67 -11.81 8.01 -5.38
CA ARG A 67 -13.20 8.37 -5.07
C ARG A 67 -14.21 7.41 -5.69
N ASP A 68 -14.00 6.99 -6.93
CA ASP A 68 -14.82 5.92 -7.52
C ASP A 68 -14.69 4.63 -6.72
N LEU A 69 -13.44 4.27 -6.37
CA LEU A 69 -13.14 3.09 -5.60
C LEU A 69 -13.63 3.16 -4.16
N ASP A 70 -14.04 4.29 -3.59
CA ASP A 70 -14.69 4.36 -2.28
C ASP A 70 -16.07 3.69 -2.31
N HIS A 71 -16.73 3.69 -3.48
CA HIS A 71 -18.04 3.10 -3.65
C HIS A 71 -17.95 1.59 -3.86
N ASP A 72 -18.55 0.84 -2.93
CA ASP A 72 -18.55 -0.64 -2.94
C ASP A 72 -19.07 -1.25 -4.25
N HIS A 73 -20.04 -0.60 -4.91
CA HIS A 73 -20.60 -1.11 -6.17
C HIS A 73 -19.61 -1.00 -7.35
N ILE A 74 -18.65 -0.07 -7.31
CA ILE A 74 -17.54 0.03 -8.28
C ILE A 74 -16.38 -0.86 -7.86
N ARG A 75 -16.02 -0.83 -6.56
CA ARG A 75 -14.86 -1.56 -6.04
C ARG A 75 -15.02 -3.08 -6.13
N ARG A 76 -16.16 -3.65 -5.74
CA ARG A 76 -16.33 -5.11 -5.68
C ARG A 76 -16.09 -5.82 -7.02
N PRO A 77 -16.59 -5.33 -8.16
CA PRO A 77 -16.22 -5.86 -9.47
C PRO A 77 -14.70 -5.89 -9.72
N ILE A 78 -13.98 -4.85 -9.30
CA ILE A 78 -12.53 -4.74 -9.46
C ILE A 78 -11.80 -5.71 -8.51
N ASP A 79 -12.26 -5.86 -7.26
CA ASP A 79 -11.75 -6.87 -6.32
C ASP A 79 -11.91 -8.28 -6.91
N ASN A 80 -13.11 -8.60 -7.43
CA ASN A 80 -13.41 -9.89 -8.06
C ASN A 80 -12.51 -10.15 -9.28
N PHE A 81 -12.25 -9.12 -10.09
CA PHE A 81 -11.33 -9.21 -11.22
C PHE A 81 -9.90 -9.53 -10.77
N VAL A 82 -9.40 -8.82 -9.76
CA VAL A 82 -8.07 -9.05 -9.18
C VAL A 82 -7.95 -10.46 -8.61
N ASP A 83 -8.99 -10.97 -7.95
CA ASP A 83 -9.03 -12.34 -7.45
C ASP A 83 -9.08 -13.38 -8.58
N GLY A 84 -9.87 -13.15 -9.63
CA GLY A 84 -9.90 -14.02 -10.81
C GLY A 84 -8.54 -14.10 -11.52
N MET A 85 -7.84 -12.97 -11.63
CA MET A 85 -6.49 -12.90 -12.18
C MET A 85 -5.45 -13.59 -11.28
N ARG A 86 -5.61 -13.48 -9.94
CA ARG A 86 -4.82 -14.26 -8.98
C ARG A 86 -5.07 -15.76 -9.13
N THR A 87 -6.33 -16.20 -9.28
CA THR A 87 -6.67 -17.60 -9.55
C THR A 87 -5.99 -18.10 -10.82
N MET A 88 -6.03 -17.34 -11.91
CA MET A 88 -5.32 -17.67 -13.15
C MET A 88 -3.81 -17.86 -12.90
N ARG A 89 -3.15 -16.91 -12.21
CA ARG A 89 -1.71 -17.00 -11.94
C ARG A 89 -1.36 -18.20 -11.06
N ASN A 90 -2.17 -18.49 -10.04
CA ASN A 90 -1.98 -19.65 -9.18
C ASN A 90 -2.08 -20.96 -9.97
N ARG A 91 -3.03 -21.05 -10.91
CA ARG A 91 -3.17 -22.21 -11.82
C ARG A 91 -1.94 -22.36 -12.73
N LEU A 92 -1.41 -21.27 -13.30
CA LEU A 92 -0.17 -21.30 -14.08
C LEU A 92 1.05 -21.69 -13.24
N GLN A 93 1.16 -21.18 -12.01
CA GLN A 93 2.23 -21.56 -11.09
C GLN A 93 2.13 -23.05 -10.70
N GLN A 94 0.92 -23.56 -10.49
CA GLN A 94 0.72 -24.99 -10.24
C GLN A 94 1.14 -25.82 -11.44
N ALA A 95 0.76 -25.43 -12.66
CA ALA A 95 1.19 -26.09 -13.90
C ALA A 95 2.73 -26.20 -13.98
N LYS A 96 3.47 -25.16 -13.58
CA LYS A 96 4.95 -25.16 -13.60
C LYS A 96 5.60 -26.08 -12.56
N LYS A 97 4.90 -26.41 -11.47
CA LYS A 97 5.42 -27.29 -10.41
C LYS A 97 5.31 -28.77 -10.76
N LEU A 98 4.45 -29.10 -11.72
CA LEU A 98 4.15 -30.47 -12.11
C LEU A 98 5.16 -31.01 -13.12
N TRP A 99 5.41 -32.31 -13.06
CA TRP A 99 6.33 -32.99 -13.99
C TRP A 99 5.60 -33.57 -15.20
N HIS A 100 4.34 -33.98 -15.03
CA HIS A 100 3.58 -34.68 -16.07
C HIS A 100 2.97 -33.72 -17.11
N PRO A 101 3.33 -33.79 -18.41
CA PRO A 101 2.92 -32.81 -19.42
C PRO A 101 1.39 -32.64 -19.56
N LEU A 102 0.63 -33.74 -19.56
CA LEU A 102 -0.83 -33.68 -19.68
C LEU A 102 -1.49 -33.00 -18.47
N GLN A 103 -0.84 -33.08 -17.30
CA GLN A 103 -1.32 -32.42 -16.10
C GLN A 103 -1.03 -30.91 -16.17
N GLN A 104 0.16 -30.53 -16.65
CA GLN A 104 0.51 -29.14 -16.91
C GLN A 104 -0.50 -28.50 -17.87
N GLN A 105 -0.85 -29.21 -18.96
CA GLN A 105 -1.84 -28.76 -19.95
C GLN A 105 -3.25 -28.61 -19.34
N GLY A 106 -3.67 -29.52 -18.46
CA GLY A 106 -4.93 -29.41 -17.73
C GLY A 106 -5.02 -28.17 -16.85
N TRP A 107 -3.96 -27.87 -16.09
CA TRP A 107 -3.89 -26.64 -15.30
C TRP A 107 -3.83 -25.38 -16.17
N PHE A 108 -3.17 -25.47 -17.33
CA PHE A 108 -3.11 -24.37 -18.29
C PHE A 108 -4.50 -23.99 -18.83
N ILE A 109 -5.31 -24.96 -19.26
CA ILE A 109 -6.66 -24.63 -19.75
C ILE A 109 -7.56 -24.04 -18.65
N TYR A 110 -7.45 -24.52 -17.41
CA TYR A 110 -8.13 -23.88 -16.28
C TYR A 110 -7.63 -22.45 -16.03
N ALA A 111 -6.35 -22.17 -16.26
CA ALA A 111 -5.84 -20.80 -16.14
C ALA A 111 -6.44 -19.87 -17.20
N VAL A 112 -6.55 -20.34 -18.45
CA VAL A 112 -7.19 -19.58 -19.55
C VAL A 112 -8.66 -19.34 -19.27
N GLU A 113 -9.38 -20.34 -18.76
CA GLU A 113 -10.79 -20.21 -18.36
C GLU A 113 -10.96 -19.13 -17.27
N ALA A 114 -10.15 -19.16 -16.21
CA ALA A 114 -10.20 -18.17 -15.14
C ALA A 114 -9.97 -16.74 -15.65
N TYR A 115 -9.04 -16.57 -16.59
CA TYR A 115 -8.81 -15.28 -17.24
C TYR A 115 -10.00 -14.81 -18.06
N CYS A 116 -10.56 -15.69 -18.89
CA CYS A 116 -11.73 -15.35 -19.72
C CYS A 116 -12.92 -14.95 -18.85
N ALA A 117 -13.20 -15.70 -17.78
CA ALA A 117 -14.25 -15.40 -16.82
C ALA A 117 -14.02 -14.03 -16.14
N ALA A 118 -12.81 -13.77 -15.64
CA ALA A 118 -12.48 -12.50 -14.98
C ALA A 118 -12.69 -11.29 -15.90
N MET A 119 -12.26 -11.39 -17.17
CA MET A 119 -12.43 -10.32 -18.16
C MET A 119 -13.89 -10.08 -18.52
N ALA A 120 -14.64 -11.16 -18.79
CA ALA A 120 -16.06 -11.06 -19.15
C ALA A 120 -16.91 -10.51 -18.00
N MET A 121 -16.68 -10.98 -16.78
CA MET A 121 -17.38 -10.51 -15.58
C MET A 121 -17.10 -9.02 -15.33
N LEU A 122 -15.84 -8.59 -15.36
CA LEU A 122 -15.50 -7.18 -15.15
C LEU A 122 -16.13 -6.29 -16.24
N ARG A 123 -16.14 -6.74 -17.50
CA ARG A 123 -16.78 -6.01 -18.61
C ARG A 123 -18.27 -5.83 -18.35
N ASP A 124 -18.96 -6.92 -18.02
CA ASP A 124 -20.40 -6.92 -17.78
C ASP A 124 -20.79 -6.05 -16.57
N ASP A 125 -19.98 -6.09 -15.51
CA ASP A 125 -20.18 -5.27 -14.32
C ASP A 125 -19.96 -3.79 -14.62
N LEU A 126 -18.82 -3.42 -15.24
CA LEU A 126 -18.52 -2.02 -15.57
C LEU A 126 -19.49 -1.42 -16.61
N ALA A 127 -20.06 -2.23 -17.50
CA ALA A 127 -21.07 -1.77 -18.46
C ALA A 127 -22.39 -1.33 -17.78
N ARG A 128 -22.64 -1.74 -16.54
CA ARG A 128 -23.86 -1.44 -15.78
C ARG A 128 -23.68 -0.33 -14.75
N ILE A 129 -22.44 0.13 -14.56
CA ILE A 129 -22.07 1.08 -13.51
C ILE A 129 -21.66 2.39 -14.15
N GLU A 130 -22.15 3.51 -13.60
CA GLU A 130 -21.68 4.83 -13.99
C GLU A 130 -20.41 5.15 -13.21
N VAL A 131 -19.31 5.33 -13.94
CA VAL A 131 -17.97 5.57 -13.40
C VAL A 131 -17.59 7.03 -13.68
N ALA A 132 -17.18 7.78 -12.66
CA ALA A 132 -16.88 9.20 -12.83
C ALA A 132 -15.44 9.45 -13.31
N SER A 133 -14.48 8.70 -12.75
CA SER A 133 -13.06 8.91 -13.03
C SER A 133 -12.73 8.63 -14.51
N PRO A 134 -11.93 9.49 -15.16
CA PRO A 134 -11.44 9.23 -16.51
C PRO A 134 -10.68 7.91 -16.61
N GLY A 135 -9.90 7.56 -15.56
CA GLY A 135 -9.09 6.35 -15.57
C GLY A 135 -9.90 5.06 -15.64
N LEU A 136 -10.92 4.92 -14.80
CA LEU A 136 -11.77 3.72 -14.86
C LEU A 136 -12.71 3.71 -16.08
N ARG A 137 -13.11 4.88 -16.60
CA ARG A 137 -13.81 4.95 -17.90
C ARG A 137 -12.93 4.47 -19.05
N ASP A 138 -11.68 4.89 -19.10
CA ASP A 138 -10.73 4.44 -20.12
C ASP A 138 -10.47 2.93 -20.02
N VAL A 139 -10.40 2.38 -18.80
CA VAL A 139 -10.34 0.92 -18.56
C VAL A 139 -11.58 0.23 -19.09
N ALA A 140 -12.79 0.71 -18.76
CA ALA A 140 -14.04 0.12 -19.21
C ALA A 140 -14.13 0.11 -20.75
N ASP A 141 -13.79 1.22 -21.40
CA ASP A 141 -13.76 1.35 -22.86
C ASP A 141 -12.72 0.43 -23.52
N TYR A 142 -11.55 0.27 -22.89
CA TYR A 142 -10.52 -0.65 -23.37
C TYR A 142 -10.96 -2.12 -23.21
N LEU A 143 -11.48 -2.47 -22.05
CA LEU A 143 -11.93 -3.81 -21.72
C LEU A 143 -13.09 -4.24 -22.62
N ALA A 144 -14.08 -3.37 -22.86
CA ALA A 144 -15.17 -3.64 -23.78
C ALA A 144 -14.65 -3.95 -25.19
N ARG A 145 -13.76 -3.11 -25.73
CA ARG A 145 -13.14 -3.37 -27.04
C ARG A 145 -12.34 -4.66 -27.10
N TYR A 146 -11.63 -5.01 -26.03
CA TYR A 146 -10.87 -6.25 -25.96
C TYR A 146 -11.78 -7.48 -25.91
N VAL A 147 -12.78 -7.48 -25.01
CA VAL A 147 -13.74 -8.60 -24.85
C VAL A 147 -14.60 -8.78 -26.09
N ASP A 148 -14.95 -7.69 -26.79
CA ASP A 148 -15.73 -7.75 -28.02
C ASP A 148 -14.89 -8.09 -29.27
N SER A 149 -13.57 -8.19 -29.14
CA SER A 149 -12.67 -8.53 -30.26
C SER A 149 -12.80 -10.01 -30.68
N ASP A 150 -12.54 -10.28 -31.95
CA ASP A 150 -12.52 -11.65 -32.48
C ASP A 150 -11.45 -12.51 -31.80
N THR A 151 -10.32 -11.90 -31.38
CA THR A 151 -9.25 -12.59 -30.67
C THR A 151 -9.74 -13.14 -29.34
N PHE A 152 -10.42 -12.33 -28.51
CA PHE A 152 -10.93 -12.78 -27.22
C PHE A 152 -12.09 -13.76 -27.38
N LYS A 153 -13.04 -13.47 -28.27
CA LYS A 153 -14.17 -14.39 -28.57
C LYS A 153 -13.69 -15.76 -29.04
N LYS A 154 -12.64 -15.80 -29.86
CA LYS A 154 -12.01 -17.05 -30.28
C LYS A 154 -11.35 -17.78 -29.12
N LEU A 155 -10.64 -17.07 -28.23
CA LEU A 155 -10.05 -17.68 -27.04
C LEU A 155 -11.10 -18.36 -26.16
N VAL A 156 -12.23 -17.69 -25.91
CA VAL A 156 -13.36 -18.25 -25.16
C VAL A 156 -13.91 -19.49 -25.85
N ALA A 157 -14.25 -19.39 -27.14
CA ALA A 157 -14.82 -20.50 -27.90
C ALA A 157 -13.87 -21.71 -28.00
N ASP A 158 -12.57 -21.47 -28.24
CA ASP A 158 -11.56 -22.53 -28.28
C ASP A 158 -11.41 -23.21 -26.90
N THR A 159 -11.48 -22.43 -25.81
CA THR A 159 -11.41 -22.96 -24.43
C THR A 159 -12.61 -23.86 -24.13
N GLU A 160 -13.83 -23.38 -24.42
CA GLU A 160 -15.08 -24.13 -24.22
C GLU A 160 -15.09 -25.41 -25.07
N ALA A 161 -14.62 -25.35 -26.31
CA ALA A 161 -14.58 -26.50 -27.21
C ALA A 161 -13.63 -27.60 -26.70
N VAL A 162 -12.42 -27.23 -26.25
CA VAL A 162 -11.45 -28.19 -25.71
C VAL A 162 -11.99 -28.80 -24.41
N GLN A 163 -12.56 -27.99 -23.52
CA GLN A 163 -13.20 -28.50 -22.31
C GLN A 163 -14.34 -29.44 -22.63
N ALA A 164 -15.21 -29.12 -23.60
CA ALA A 164 -16.31 -29.99 -23.99
C ALA A 164 -15.82 -31.35 -24.52
N GLU A 165 -14.73 -31.40 -25.28
CA GLU A 165 -14.12 -32.66 -25.73
C GLU A 165 -13.51 -33.45 -24.56
N LEU A 166 -12.82 -32.79 -23.63
CA LEU A 166 -12.30 -33.44 -22.43
C LEU A 166 -13.43 -34.02 -21.55
N HIS A 167 -14.54 -33.31 -21.40
CA HIS A 167 -15.72 -33.77 -20.65
C HIS A 167 -16.41 -34.98 -21.28
N LYS A 168 -16.14 -35.32 -22.54
CA LYS A 168 -16.66 -36.53 -23.20
C LYS A 168 -15.81 -37.77 -22.92
N VAL A 169 -14.58 -37.59 -22.43
CA VAL A 169 -13.69 -38.72 -22.13
C VAL A 169 -14.29 -39.56 -21.02
N ARG A 170 -14.53 -40.84 -21.32
CA ARG A 170 -15.00 -41.85 -20.35
C ARG A 170 -14.12 -43.09 -20.47
N TYR A 171 -13.61 -43.58 -19.35
CA TYR A 171 -12.73 -44.74 -19.33
C TYR A 171 -13.04 -45.64 -18.14
N THR A 172 -12.70 -46.91 -18.26
CA THR A 172 -12.75 -47.88 -17.17
C THR A 172 -11.35 -48.25 -16.75
N VAL A 173 -11.16 -48.45 -15.45
CA VAL A 173 -9.90 -48.94 -14.88
C VAL A 173 -10.16 -50.32 -14.29
N HIS A 174 -9.51 -51.33 -14.86
CA HIS A 174 -9.56 -52.71 -14.40
C HIS A 174 -8.28 -53.03 -13.63
N ILE A 175 -8.40 -53.33 -12.34
CA ILE A 175 -7.26 -53.65 -11.47
C ILE A 175 -7.26 -55.16 -11.22
N GLN A 176 -6.21 -55.85 -11.69
CA GLN A 176 -6.02 -57.28 -11.50
C GLN A 176 -4.65 -57.55 -10.86
N GLY A 177 -4.65 -57.74 -9.53
CA GLY A 177 -3.42 -57.84 -8.75
C GLY A 177 -2.61 -56.55 -8.84
N LEU A 178 -1.39 -56.63 -9.38
CA LEU A 178 -0.50 -55.47 -9.61
C LEU A 178 -0.62 -54.87 -11.02
N ARG A 179 -1.52 -55.38 -11.88
CA ARG A 179 -1.73 -54.86 -13.22
C ARG A 179 -2.95 -53.94 -13.26
N VAL A 180 -2.79 -52.81 -13.91
CA VAL A 180 -3.86 -51.85 -14.21
C VAL A 180 -4.08 -51.83 -15.72
N HIS A 181 -5.31 -52.11 -16.14
CA HIS A 181 -5.76 -52.00 -17.52
C HIS A 181 -6.73 -50.84 -17.64
N VAL A 182 -6.59 -50.03 -18.68
CA VAL A 182 -7.45 -48.88 -18.93
C VAL A 182 -8.09 -49.06 -20.29
N ASP A 183 -9.42 -49.06 -20.32
CA ASP A 183 -10.24 -49.26 -21.52
C ASP A 183 -11.23 -48.11 -21.71
N ARG A 184 -11.81 -47.99 -22.91
CA ARG A 184 -12.90 -47.04 -23.14
C ARG A 184 -14.14 -47.52 -22.39
N PHE A 185 -14.88 -46.56 -21.83
CA PHE A 185 -16.20 -46.86 -21.29
C PHE A 185 -17.17 -47.16 -22.44
N ASP A 186 -17.78 -48.33 -22.42
CA ASP A 186 -18.72 -48.85 -23.43
C ASP A 186 -20.08 -49.20 -22.79
N GLY A 187 -20.50 -48.42 -21.79
CA GLY A 187 -21.75 -48.65 -21.09
C GLY A 187 -21.71 -49.81 -20.10
N GLN A 188 -20.54 -50.12 -19.53
CA GLN A 188 -20.39 -51.14 -18.51
C GLN A 188 -21.39 -50.89 -17.36
N PRO A 189 -22.06 -51.93 -16.83
CA PRO A 189 -23.12 -51.78 -15.83
C PRO A 189 -22.59 -51.23 -14.51
N ASP A 190 -23.33 -50.29 -13.92
CA ASP A 190 -23.07 -49.78 -12.58
C ASP A 190 -23.46 -50.83 -11.53
N TYR A 191 -22.50 -51.66 -11.15
CA TYR A 191 -22.69 -52.67 -10.12
C TYR A 191 -22.91 -52.07 -8.73
N SER A 192 -22.66 -50.78 -8.51
CA SER A 192 -22.88 -50.12 -7.21
C SER A 192 -24.34 -50.26 -6.77
N ARG A 193 -25.29 -50.14 -7.71
CA ARG A 193 -26.72 -50.34 -7.43
C ARG A 193 -27.03 -51.77 -7.00
N GLY A 194 -26.42 -52.75 -7.66
CA GLY A 194 -26.56 -54.16 -7.30
C GLY A 194 -25.95 -54.49 -5.95
N VAL A 195 -24.75 -53.95 -5.67
CA VAL A 195 -24.07 -54.10 -4.38
C VAL A 195 -24.89 -53.45 -3.26
N VAL A 196 -25.34 -52.20 -3.45
CA VAL A 196 -26.20 -51.50 -2.48
C VAL A 196 -27.46 -52.32 -2.20
N ALA A 197 -28.19 -52.79 -3.23
CA ALA A 197 -29.38 -53.60 -3.05
C ALA A 197 -29.12 -54.94 -2.33
N VAL A 198 -27.97 -55.57 -2.54
CA VAL A 198 -27.58 -56.79 -1.82
C VAL A 198 -27.34 -56.52 -0.34
N PHE A 199 -26.70 -55.40 -0.01
CA PHE A 199 -26.29 -55.04 1.34
C PHE A 199 -27.29 -54.16 2.11
N GLU A 200 -28.35 -53.65 1.46
CA GLU A 200 -29.42 -52.84 2.05
C GLU A 200 -30.10 -53.56 3.22
N ARG A 201 -30.31 -54.87 3.11
CA ARG A 201 -30.87 -55.73 4.17
C ARG A 201 -30.00 -55.82 5.44
N PHE A 202 -28.75 -55.37 5.37
CA PHE A 202 -27.79 -55.35 6.47
C PHE A 202 -27.46 -53.91 6.93
N ALA A 203 -28.17 -52.90 6.42
CA ALA A 203 -28.02 -51.51 6.87
C ALA A 203 -28.76 -51.28 8.19
N THR A 204 -28.05 -51.09 9.30
CA THR A 204 -28.60 -50.68 10.60
C THR A 204 -28.58 -49.16 10.78
N GLU A 205 -29.56 -48.60 11.50
CA GLU A 205 -29.80 -47.14 11.69
C GLU A 205 -28.67 -46.37 12.39
N ALA A 206 -27.70 -47.05 13.01
CA ALA A 206 -26.54 -46.40 13.65
C ALA A 206 -25.24 -46.87 12.99
N ARG A 207 -24.77 -46.15 11.96
CA ARG A 207 -23.44 -46.38 11.37
C ARG A 207 -22.44 -45.32 11.83
N LYS A 208 -21.29 -45.78 12.32
CA LYS A 208 -20.05 -45.00 12.23
C LYS A 208 -19.73 -44.84 10.75
N ASP A 209 -19.45 -43.62 10.31
CA ASP A 209 -18.97 -43.35 8.97
C ASP A 209 -17.56 -43.97 8.81
N TYR A 210 -17.42 -44.92 7.89
CA TYR A 210 -16.15 -45.55 7.54
C TYR A 210 -15.64 -45.06 6.18
N HIS A 211 -16.26 -44.03 5.59
CA HIS A 211 -15.70 -43.38 4.42
C HIS A 211 -14.33 -42.83 4.79
N VAL A 212 -13.30 -43.37 4.16
CA VAL A 212 -11.99 -42.74 4.14
C VAL A 212 -12.15 -41.54 3.21
N ALA A 213 -12.07 -40.34 3.77
CA ALA A 213 -11.91 -39.14 2.96
C ALA A 213 -10.60 -39.31 2.17
N LEU A 214 -10.71 -39.68 0.89
CA LEU A 214 -9.58 -39.66 -0.02
C LEU A 214 -9.13 -38.20 -0.07
N LYS A 215 -7.87 -37.97 0.32
CA LYS A 215 -7.30 -36.63 0.23
C LYS A 215 -7.24 -36.28 -1.24
N ASP A 216 -7.96 -35.22 -1.61
CA ASP A 216 -7.89 -34.62 -2.93
C ASP A 216 -6.52 -33.92 -3.02
N PHE A 217 -5.52 -34.64 -3.54
CA PHE A 217 -4.21 -34.05 -3.76
C PHE A 217 -4.28 -33.21 -5.03
N ALA A 218 -3.64 -32.03 -5.03
CA ALA A 218 -3.54 -31.19 -6.22
C ALA A 218 -2.76 -31.86 -7.37
N ASP A 219 -1.97 -32.89 -7.02
CA ASP A 219 -1.07 -33.59 -7.91
C ASP A 219 -1.44 -35.08 -8.01
N MET A 220 -1.17 -35.68 -9.17
CA MET A 220 -1.40 -37.10 -9.38
C MET A 220 -0.25 -37.91 -8.77
N ASN A 221 -0.56 -39.08 -8.22
CA ASN A 221 0.46 -40.06 -7.88
C ASN A 221 0.93 -40.83 -9.12
N HIS A 222 2.03 -41.59 -8.98
CA HIS A 222 2.64 -42.31 -10.11
C HIS A 222 1.70 -43.31 -10.82
N VAL A 223 0.69 -43.86 -10.13
CA VAL A 223 -0.30 -44.76 -10.74
C VAL A 223 -1.33 -43.97 -11.55
N GLU A 224 -1.79 -42.84 -11.02
CA GLU A 224 -2.71 -41.93 -11.72
C GLU A 224 -2.09 -41.34 -12.99
N GLU A 225 -0.80 -40.99 -12.96
CA GLU A 225 -0.05 -40.55 -14.14
C GLU A 225 -0.04 -41.63 -15.23
N GLN A 226 0.29 -42.88 -14.88
CA GLN A 226 0.29 -43.99 -15.84
C GLN A 226 -1.10 -44.29 -16.39
N ILE A 227 -2.15 -44.16 -15.56
CA ILE A 227 -3.54 -44.28 -16.02
C ILE A 227 -3.84 -43.18 -17.03
N LEU A 228 -3.47 -41.92 -16.75
CA LEU A 228 -3.68 -40.80 -17.66
C LEU A 228 -2.96 -41.01 -19.01
N ASP A 229 -1.74 -41.54 -19.00
CA ASP A 229 -1.02 -41.91 -20.24
C ASP A 229 -1.78 -42.95 -21.06
N CYS A 230 -2.40 -43.94 -20.42
CA CYS A 230 -3.24 -44.92 -21.10
C CYS A 230 -4.52 -44.27 -21.64
N VAL A 231 -5.17 -43.38 -20.86
CA VAL A 231 -6.34 -42.62 -21.33
C VAL A 231 -5.98 -41.77 -22.55
N ALA A 232 -4.82 -41.12 -22.55
CA ALA A 232 -4.37 -40.31 -23.67
C ALA A 232 -4.16 -41.13 -24.96
N LYS A 233 -3.69 -42.38 -24.84
CA LYS A 233 -3.59 -43.32 -25.96
C LYS A 233 -4.96 -43.78 -26.47
N LEU A 234 -5.97 -43.85 -25.60
CA LEU A 234 -7.34 -44.18 -26.00
C LEU A 234 -8.05 -43.01 -26.70
N TYR A 235 -7.65 -41.77 -26.43
CA TYR A 235 -8.29 -40.55 -26.95
C TYR A 235 -7.28 -39.59 -27.62
N PRO A 236 -6.51 -40.04 -28.64
CA PRO A 236 -5.38 -39.28 -29.17
C PRO A 236 -5.79 -37.93 -29.77
N ASP A 237 -6.94 -37.85 -30.43
CA ASP A 237 -7.42 -36.61 -31.04
C ASP A 237 -7.79 -35.55 -29.99
N THR A 238 -8.41 -35.97 -28.87
CA THR A 238 -8.79 -35.08 -27.76
C THR A 238 -7.55 -34.48 -27.09
N PHE A 239 -6.54 -35.30 -26.80
CA PHE A 239 -5.31 -34.81 -26.16
C PHE A 239 -4.40 -34.04 -27.13
N LYS A 240 -4.46 -34.34 -28.43
CA LYS A 240 -3.84 -33.51 -29.47
C LYS A 240 -4.49 -32.13 -29.56
N LEU A 241 -5.82 -32.06 -29.50
CA LEU A 241 -6.55 -30.80 -29.47
C LEU A 241 -6.13 -29.94 -28.26
N LEU A 242 -5.98 -30.56 -27.08
CA LEU A 242 -5.47 -29.90 -25.87
C LEU A 242 -4.04 -29.39 -26.05
N ASP A 243 -3.14 -30.20 -26.61
CA ASP A 243 -1.76 -29.78 -26.87
C ASP A 243 -1.67 -28.62 -27.88
N ASP A 244 -2.42 -28.71 -28.99
CA ASP A 244 -2.53 -27.65 -29.99
C ASP A 244 -3.14 -26.37 -29.40
N PHE A 245 -4.08 -26.48 -28.45
CA PHE A 245 -4.62 -25.34 -27.72
C PHE A 245 -3.56 -24.66 -26.83
N CYS A 246 -2.83 -25.44 -26.03
CA CYS A 246 -1.80 -24.91 -25.14
C CYS A 246 -0.70 -24.18 -25.93
N ARG A 247 -0.21 -24.78 -27.02
CA ARG A 247 0.82 -24.17 -27.88
C ARG A 247 0.37 -22.87 -28.54
N ARG A 248 -0.89 -22.79 -28.99
CA ARG A 248 -1.42 -21.57 -29.63
C ARG A 248 -1.66 -20.42 -28.66
N ASN A 249 -1.93 -20.73 -27.39
CA ASN A 249 -2.37 -19.76 -26.40
C ASN A 249 -1.33 -19.44 -25.33
N GLU A 250 -0.05 -19.82 -25.50
CA GLU A 250 1.02 -19.59 -24.51
C GLU A 250 1.09 -18.14 -23.98
N HIS A 251 0.70 -17.16 -24.81
CA HIS A 251 0.67 -15.74 -24.47
C HIS A 251 -0.75 -15.14 -24.55
N PHE A 252 -1.73 -15.84 -23.95
CA PHE A 252 -3.14 -15.41 -23.95
C PHE A 252 -3.43 -14.14 -23.12
N VAL A 253 -2.57 -13.81 -22.16
CA VAL A 253 -2.77 -12.67 -21.25
C VAL A 253 -2.46 -11.35 -21.97
N GLU A 254 -3.44 -10.45 -22.04
CA GLU A 254 -3.26 -9.12 -22.61
C GLU A 254 -2.45 -8.22 -21.65
N ARG A 255 -1.42 -7.56 -22.19
CA ARG A 255 -0.41 -6.84 -21.40
C ARG A 255 -0.96 -5.59 -20.72
N THR A 256 -1.84 -4.86 -21.37
CA THR A 256 -2.46 -3.63 -20.84
C THR A 256 -3.35 -3.94 -19.64
N LEU A 257 -4.15 -5.01 -19.71
CA LEU A 257 -5.03 -5.46 -18.64
C LEU A 257 -4.25 -6.14 -17.51
N ALA A 258 -3.16 -6.86 -17.82
CA ALA A 258 -2.23 -7.33 -16.79
C ALA A 258 -1.55 -6.16 -16.04
N ARG A 259 -1.19 -5.08 -16.75
CA ARG A 259 -0.69 -3.86 -16.11
C ARG A 259 -1.77 -3.23 -15.23
N PHE A 260 -2.99 -3.05 -15.75
CA PHE A 260 -4.11 -2.52 -14.97
C PHE A 260 -4.33 -3.33 -13.68
N GLU A 261 -4.36 -4.64 -13.78
CA GLU A 261 -4.52 -5.57 -12.66
C GLU A 261 -3.46 -5.40 -11.57
N HIS A 262 -2.22 -5.12 -11.96
CA HIS A 262 -1.13 -4.87 -11.04
C HIS A 262 -1.19 -3.45 -10.45
N GLU A 263 -1.47 -2.45 -11.28
CA GLU A 263 -1.55 -1.04 -10.87
C GLU A 263 -2.76 -0.76 -9.96
N VAL A 264 -3.93 -1.36 -10.24
CA VAL A 264 -5.16 -1.11 -9.46
C VAL A 264 -5.01 -1.56 -8.00
N ARG A 265 -4.13 -2.53 -7.73
CA ARG A 265 -3.80 -2.98 -6.37
C ARG A 265 -3.18 -1.90 -5.50
N PHE A 266 -2.48 -0.92 -6.08
CA PHE A 266 -2.00 0.24 -5.31
C PHE A 266 -3.17 0.91 -4.57
N TYR A 267 -4.27 1.13 -5.28
CA TYR A 267 -5.47 1.74 -4.72
C TYR A 267 -6.16 0.83 -3.70
N LEU A 268 -6.35 -0.46 -4.06
CA LEU A 268 -7.04 -1.42 -3.20
C LEU A 268 -6.27 -1.68 -1.89
N ALA A 269 -4.95 -1.83 -1.98
CA ALA A 269 -4.08 -2.04 -0.82
C ALA A 269 -4.10 -0.81 0.10
N TYR A 270 -3.93 0.40 -0.45
CA TYR A 270 -3.99 1.61 0.36
C TYR A 270 -5.38 1.82 0.99
N ARG A 271 -6.45 1.53 0.24
CA ARG A 271 -7.82 1.60 0.78
C ARG A 271 -8.03 0.63 1.94
N SER A 272 -7.66 -0.63 1.77
CA SER A 272 -7.73 -1.66 2.82
C SER A 272 -6.91 -1.24 4.06
N PHE A 273 -5.75 -0.61 3.83
CA PHE A 273 -4.91 -0.06 4.89
C PHE A 273 -5.60 1.08 5.66
N ILE A 274 -6.26 2.03 4.98
CA ILE A 274 -6.94 3.15 5.66
C ILE A 274 -8.24 2.70 6.36
N ASP A 275 -8.92 1.66 5.86
CA ASP A 275 -10.18 1.15 6.39
C ASP A 275 -10.10 0.75 7.88
N ARG A 276 -8.93 0.31 8.36
CA ARG A 276 -8.77 -0.01 9.80
C ARG A 276 -8.80 1.24 10.69
N PHE A 277 -8.33 2.37 10.18
CA PHE A 277 -8.28 3.64 10.92
C PHE A 277 -9.66 4.32 10.89
N THR A 278 -10.36 4.26 9.76
CA THR A 278 -11.73 4.79 9.65
C THR A 278 -12.70 4.03 10.55
N LYS A 279 -12.54 2.69 10.67
CA LYS A 279 -13.26 1.88 11.68
C LYS A 279 -12.94 2.28 13.12
N ALA A 280 -11.74 2.80 13.38
CA ALA A 280 -11.33 3.34 14.68
C ALA A 280 -11.76 4.82 14.89
N GLY A 281 -12.53 5.41 13.95
CA GLY A 281 -13.05 6.77 14.05
C GLY A 281 -12.09 7.87 13.59
N LEU A 282 -10.97 7.52 12.94
CA LEU A 282 -10.02 8.49 12.40
C LEU A 282 -10.40 8.91 10.97
N ALA A 283 -10.29 10.20 10.68
CA ALA A 283 -10.70 10.76 9.40
C ALA A 283 -9.58 10.73 8.36
N PHE A 284 -9.97 10.51 7.10
CA PHE A 284 -9.10 10.71 5.95
C PHE A 284 -9.79 11.66 4.98
N SER A 285 -9.00 12.43 4.25
CA SER A 285 -9.50 13.36 3.25
C SER A 285 -8.66 13.30 1.98
N TYR A 286 -9.30 13.58 0.85
CA TYR A 286 -8.61 13.85 -0.40
C TYR A 286 -8.12 15.29 -0.37
N PRO A 287 -6.80 15.54 -0.30
CA PRO A 287 -6.28 16.90 -0.18
C PRO A 287 -6.53 17.69 -1.48
N ASP A 288 -6.88 18.97 -1.34
CA ASP A 288 -6.82 19.95 -2.43
C ASP A 288 -5.33 20.26 -2.71
N VAL A 289 -4.80 19.72 -3.80
CA VAL A 289 -3.38 19.87 -4.13
C VAL A 289 -3.20 20.99 -5.15
N THR A 290 -2.31 21.94 -4.87
CA THR A 290 -2.11 23.15 -5.67
C THR A 290 -0.64 23.37 -6.03
N SER A 291 -0.37 24.12 -7.10
CA SER A 291 0.96 24.63 -7.42
C SER A 291 1.28 25.95 -6.72
N GLU A 292 0.37 26.48 -5.92
CA GLU A 292 0.57 27.71 -5.14
C GLU A 292 1.61 27.50 -4.04
N ALA A 293 2.75 28.21 -4.16
CA ALA A 293 3.86 28.10 -3.23
C ALA A 293 3.45 28.50 -1.80
N GLY A 294 3.78 27.66 -0.82
CA GLY A 294 3.51 27.90 0.60
C GLY A 294 2.10 27.54 1.07
N ALA A 295 1.22 27.06 0.18
CA ALA A 295 -0.13 26.66 0.56
C ALA A 295 -0.10 25.43 1.48
N VAL A 296 -0.42 25.61 2.76
CA VAL A 296 -0.56 24.53 3.74
C VAL A 296 -1.74 24.84 4.66
N TYR A 297 -2.74 23.98 4.65
CA TYR A 297 -3.89 24.04 5.55
C TYR A 297 -4.37 22.63 5.84
N VAL A 298 -4.34 22.21 7.10
CA VAL A 298 -4.75 20.86 7.50
C VAL A 298 -5.47 20.88 8.83
N GLU A 299 -6.57 20.15 8.91
CA GLU A 299 -7.39 19.95 10.10
C GLU A 299 -7.33 18.49 10.55
N ASP A 300 -7.25 18.28 11.86
CA ASP A 300 -7.23 16.98 12.54
C ASP A 300 -6.26 15.96 11.95
N ALA A 301 -5.04 16.40 11.61
CA ALA A 301 -4.01 15.52 11.09
C ALA A 301 -3.42 14.62 12.18
N PHE A 302 -3.06 13.39 11.83
CA PHE A 302 -2.37 12.48 12.75
C PHE A 302 -1.23 11.69 12.07
N ASP A 303 -0.28 11.25 12.89
CA ASP A 303 0.86 10.45 12.46
C ASP A 303 0.43 9.00 12.23
N LEU A 304 0.57 8.49 11.00
CA LEU A 304 0.15 7.14 10.65
C LEU A 304 0.96 6.09 11.41
N ALA A 305 2.28 6.22 11.46
CA ALA A 305 3.13 5.25 12.14
C ALA A 305 2.79 5.10 13.64
N LEU A 306 2.48 6.21 14.32
CA LEU A 306 1.98 6.20 15.69
C LEU A 306 0.56 5.62 15.78
N ALA A 307 -0.32 5.97 14.85
CA ALA A 307 -1.70 5.49 14.83
C ALA A 307 -1.79 3.97 14.65
N ILE A 308 -0.89 3.36 13.86
CA ILE A 308 -0.76 1.91 13.73
C ILE A 308 -0.59 1.28 15.12
N LYS A 309 0.44 1.69 15.84
CA LYS A 309 0.75 1.17 17.18
C LYS A 309 -0.35 1.49 18.19
N SER A 310 -0.93 2.69 18.11
CA SER A 310 -1.94 3.14 19.07
C SER A 310 -3.24 2.37 18.93
N ILE A 311 -3.68 2.08 17.70
CA ILE A 311 -4.87 1.26 17.46
C ILE A 311 -4.67 -0.16 17.97
N ASP A 312 -3.52 -0.77 17.68
CA ASP A 312 -3.19 -2.12 18.15
C ASP A 312 -3.16 -2.20 19.69
N ASP A 313 -2.71 -1.12 20.35
CA ASP A 313 -2.68 -0.98 21.81
C ASP A 313 -4.02 -0.51 22.44
N GLY A 314 -5.04 -0.20 21.64
CA GLY A 314 -6.30 0.38 22.13
C GLY A 314 -6.18 1.79 22.73
N LYS A 315 -5.18 2.56 22.31
CA LYS A 315 -4.90 3.94 22.78
C LYS A 315 -5.49 4.98 21.83
N PRO A 316 -6.00 6.12 22.35
CA PRO A 316 -6.49 7.20 21.51
C PRO A 316 -5.34 7.87 20.75
N VAL A 317 -5.63 8.30 19.51
CA VAL A 317 -4.71 9.06 18.67
C VAL A 317 -5.06 10.54 18.75
N VAL A 318 -4.09 11.40 19.07
CA VAL A 318 -4.29 12.85 19.16
C VAL A 318 -4.09 13.49 17.79
N CYS A 319 -5.10 14.22 17.32
CA CYS A 319 -5.10 14.92 16.04
C CYS A 319 -4.74 16.40 16.19
N ASN A 320 -4.03 16.96 15.21
CA ASN A 320 -3.45 18.30 15.24
C ASN A 320 -3.76 19.10 13.97
N ASP A 321 -3.98 20.39 14.16
CA ASP A 321 -4.24 21.34 13.08
C ASP A 321 -2.96 22.11 12.77
N PHE A 322 -2.72 22.40 11.49
CA PHE A 322 -1.61 23.26 11.10
C PHE A 322 -1.90 23.98 9.79
N ARG A 323 -1.49 25.25 9.73
CA ARG A 323 -1.66 26.09 8.55
C ARG A 323 -0.60 27.15 8.45
N LEU A 324 -0.25 27.51 7.21
CA LEU A 324 0.53 28.69 6.88
C LEU A 324 -0.41 29.72 6.25
N SER A 325 -0.35 30.95 6.75
CA SER A 325 -1.07 32.12 6.23
C SER A 325 -0.18 32.90 5.27
N ASP A 326 -0.71 33.96 4.64
CA ASP A 326 0.04 34.76 3.69
C ASP A 326 1.36 35.28 4.28
N GLY A 327 2.46 34.98 3.58
CA GLY A 327 3.83 35.33 4.00
C GLY A 327 4.49 34.32 4.95
N GLU A 328 3.72 33.41 5.57
CA GLU A 328 4.26 32.36 6.43
C GLU A 328 4.81 31.21 5.58
N ARG A 329 5.94 30.66 6.00
CA ARG A 329 6.61 29.55 5.30
C ARG A 329 7.10 28.46 6.24
N ILE A 330 7.34 28.79 7.50
CA ILE A 330 8.09 27.93 8.41
C ILE A 330 7.30 27.70 9.69
N PHE A 331 7.05 26.44 10.03
CA PHE A 331 6.59 26.05 11.35
C PHE A 331 7.80 25.88 12.28
N VAL A 332 7.90 26.69 13.32
CA VAL A 332 8.89 26.48 14.40
C VAL A 332 8.18 25.79 15.56
N VAL A 333 8.54 24.53 15.79
CA VAL A 333 7.87 23.63 16.73
C VAL A 333 8.66 23.55 18.02
N THR A 334 8.08 24.07 19.10
CA THR A 334 8.70 24.09 20.43
C THR A 334 7.81 23.41 21.49
N GLY A 335 8.31 23.33 22.71
CA GLY A 335 7.62 22.72 23.85
C GLY A 335 8.40 21.60 24.51
N PRO A 336 7.81 20.95 25.54
CA PRO A 336 8.55 20.05 26.42
C PRO A 336 9.08 18.80 25.69
N ASN A 337 10.14 18.22 26.25
CA ASN A 337 10.64 16.92 25.81
C ASN A 337 9.57 15.85 25.99
N GLN A 338 9.57 14.89 25.06
CA GLN A 338 8.55 13.84 24.98
C GLN A 338 7.11 14.38 24.79
N GLY A 339 6.95 15.64 24.37
CA GLY A 339 5.65 16.26 24.07
C GLY A 339 5.11 15.98 22.66
N GLY A 340 5.75 15.08 21.90
CA GLY A 340 5.31 14.72 20.54
C GLY A 340 5.79 15.64 19.41
N LYS A 341 6.82 16.48 19.63
CA LYS A 341 7.32 17.43 18.62
C LYS A 341 7.75 16.75 17.32
N THR A 342 8.55 15.69 17.42
CA THR A 342 8.98 14.89 16.27
C THR A 342 7.80 14.23 15.57
N THR A 343 6.81 13.71 16.32
CA THR A 343 5.58 13.15 15.76
C THR A 343 4.79 14.20 14.98
N PHE A 344 4.69 15.42 15.49
CA PHE A 344 4.01 16.52 14.80
C PHE A 344 4.74 16.91 13.50
N ALA A 345 6.07 17.06 13.54
CA ALA A 345 6.85 17.35 12.34
C ALA A 345 6.75 16.24 11.28
N ARG A 346 6.78 14.99 11.73
CA ARG A 346 6.58 13.81 10.88
C ARG A 346 5.18 13.76 10.27
N THR A 347 4.14 14.13 11.01
CA THR A 347 2.76 14.21 10.51
C THR A 347 2.67 15.14 9.29
N ILE A 348 3.31 16.32 9.35
CA ILE A 348 3.34 17.27 8.23
C ILE A 348 4.04 16.63 7.01
N GLY A 349 5.21 16.01 7.21
CA GLY A 349 5.95 15.34 6.14
C GLY A 349 5.19 14.15 5.52
N GLN A 350 4.54 13.33 6.34
CA GLN A 350 3.70 12.20 5.88
C GLN A 350 2.51 12.70 5.07
N CYS A 351 1.81 13.73 5.54
CA CYS A 351 0.67 14.32 4.83
C CYS A 351 1.09 14.84 3.46
N ALA A 352 2.20 15.60 3.39
CA ALA A 352 2.71 16.13 2.14
C ALA A 352 3.15 15.02 1.16
N TYR A 353 3.78 13.96 1.65
CA TYR A 353 4.20 12.84 0.81
C TYR A 353 3.02 12.03 0.27
N LEU A 354 2.03 11.71 1.11
CA LEU A 354 0.83 10.99 0.67
C LEU A 354 -0.01 11.82 -0.30
N ALA A 355 -0.08 13.14 -0.08
CA ALA A 355 -0.73 14.06 -1.02
C ALA A 355 -0.04 14.03 -2.39
N SER A 356 1.30 14.00 -2.44
CA SER A 356 2.04 13.92 -3.71
C SER A 356 1.89 12.56 -4.41
N LEU A 357 1.49 11.50 -3.71
CA LEU A 357 1.13 10.21 -4.31
C LEU A 357 -0.30 10.19 -4.88
N GLY A 358 -1.12 11.21 -4.59
CA GLY A 358 -2.55 11.23 -4.90
C GLY A 358 -3.40 10.35 -3.99
N CYS A 359 -2.87 9.97 -2.82
CA CYS A 359 -3.59 9.21 -1.81
C CYS A 359 -4.51 10.12 -0.96
N PRO A 360 -5.60 9.58 -0.39
CA PRO A 360 -6.19 10.15 0.82
C PRO A 360 -5.13 10.33 1.91
N ILE A 361 -5.20 11.39 2.70
CA ILE A 361 -4.23 11.67 3.77
C ILE A 361 -4.90 11.59 5.15
N PRO A 362 -4.15 11.36 6.24
CA PRO A 362 -4.69 11.17 7.60
C PRO A 362 -5.11 12.51 8.24
N ALA A 363 -6.12 13.16 7.68
CA ALA A 363 -6.65 14.45 8.11
C ALA A 363 -8.14 14.56 7.75
N SER A 364 -8.91 15.37 8.49
CA SER A 364 -10.33 15.60 8.20
C SER A 364 -10.54 16.55 7.01
N ARG A 365 -9.62 17.50 6.80
CA ARG A 365 -9.59 18.41 5.66
C ARG A 365 -8.16 18.85 5.36
N ALA A 366 -7.82 19.01 4.09
CA ALA A 366 -6.47 19.43 3.71
C ALA A 366 -6.42 20.21 2.39
N ARG A 367 -5.53 21.20 2.34
CA ARG A 367 -5.00 21.85 1.14
C ARG A 367 -3.48 21.94 1.25
N PHE A 368 -2.78 21.47 0.22
CA PHE A 368 -1.33 21.39 0.21
C PHE A 368 -0.75 21.83 -1.12
N MET A 369 0.35 22.57 -1.08
CA MET A 369 1.22 22.70 -2.24
C MET A 369 1.78 21.33 -2.63
N LEU A 370 1.90 21.05 -3.93
CA LEU A 370 2.53 19.84 -4.43
C LEU A 370 4.06 19.98 -4.31
N PRO A 371 4.73 19.22 -3.41
CA PRO A 371 6.17 19.35 -3.30
C PRO A 371 6.89 18.73 -4.50
N ASP A 372 7.97 19.37 -4.95
CA ASP A 372 8.90 18.75 -5.90
C ASP A 372 9.77 17.69 -5.20
N ARG A 373 10.18 17.96 -3.96
CA ARG A 373 10.93 17.05 -3.10
C ARG A 373 10.70 17.37 -1.62
N ILE A 374 10.76 16.32 -0.80
CA ILE A 374 10.74 16.43 0.66
C ILE A 374 12.13 16.07 1.19
N TYR A 375 12.72 16.98 1.93
CA TYR A 375 14.02 16.81 2.57
C TYR A 375 13.85 16.67 4.08
N THR A 376 14.70 15.86 4.70
CA THR A 376 14.72 15.66 6.15
C THR A 376 16.11 15.93 6.69
N HIS A 377 16.18 16.62 7.83
CA HIS A 377 17.40 16.80 8.60
C HIS A 377 17.11 16.44 10.06
N PHE A 378 17.28 15.17 10.40
CA PHE A 378 17.05 14.63 11.73
C PHE A 378 18.39 14.36 12.41
N GLU A 379 18.41 14.50 13.74
CA GLU A 379 19.56 14.07 14.53
C GLU A 379 19.90 12.60 14.25
N ARG A 380 21.16 12.34 13.90
CA ARG A 380 21.68 10.98 13.69
C ARG A 380 22.63 10.61 14.82
N GLN A 381 22.63 9.32 15.19
CA GLN A 381 23.63 8.79 16.11
C GLN A 381 25.02 8.81 15.46
N GLU A 382 26.05 9.08 16.26
CA GLU A 382 27.44 9.05 15.81
C GLU A 382 27.79 7.65 15.30
N THR A 383 28.38 7.59 14.12
CA THR A 383 28.95 6.35 13.57
C THR A 383 30.47 6.45 13.63
N LEU A 384 31.14 5.39 14.07
CA LEU A 384 32.61 5.32 14.14
C LEU A 384 33.31 5.47 12.78
N ALA A 385 32.56 5.46 11.67
CA ALA A 385 33.05 5.56 10.31
C ALA A 385 33.21 7.01 9.80
N THR A 386 32.66 8.00 10.50
CA THR A 386 32.72 9.41 10.11
C THR A 386 33.98 10.06 10.68
N LEU A 387 34.88 10.53 9.80
CA LEU A 387 36.15 11.19 10.15
C LEU A 387 35.97 12.67 10.59
N HIS A 388 34.73 13.18 10.51
CA HIS A 388 34.34 14.55 10.84
C HIS A 388 33.63 14.60 12.20
N GLY A 389 33.63 15.78 12.84
CA GLY A 389 32.85 16.00 14.06
C GLY A 389 31.35 16.06 13.75
N LYS A 390 30.48 15.62 14.67
CA LYS A 390 29.02 15.55 14.49
C LYS A 390 28.40 16.83 13.92
N LEU A 391 28.84 18.01 14.40
CA LEU A 391 28.37 19.30 13.90
C LEU A 391 28.79 19.56 12.44
N ASP A 392 30.01 19.18 12.04
CA ASP A 392 30.51 19.35 10.67
C ASP A 392 29.68 18.49 9.69
N ASP A 393 29.39 17.25 10.07
CA ASP A 393 28.49 16.38 9.29
C ASP A 393 27.08 16.95 9.15
N GLU A 394 26.51 17.52 10.22
CA GLU A 394 25.21 18.21 10.17
C GLU A 394 25.25 19.42 9.22
N LEU A 395 26.32 20.22 9.26
CA LEU A 395 26.51 21.38 8.39
C LEU A 395 26.66 21.00 6.91
N VAL A 396 27.40 19.93 6.60
CA VAL A 396 27.53 19.41 5.24
C VAL A 396 26.17 18.94 4.71
N ARG A 397 25.40 18.20 5.51
CA ARG A 397 24.08 17.71 5.09
C ARG A 397 23.06 18.83 4.88
N ILE A 398 22.99 19.80 5.80
CA ILE A 398 22.05 20.93 5.63
C ILE A 398 22.45 21.78 4.43
N HIS A 399 23.75 21.96 4.17
CA HIS A 399 24.22 22.66 2.98
C HIS A 399 23.77 21.97 1.68
N ASP A 400 23.91 20.64 1.61
CA ASP A 400 23.47 19.85 0.45
C ASP A 400 21.94 19.82 0.27
N ILE A 401 21.18 19.90 1.36
CA ILE A 401 19.72 20.10 1.29
C ILE A 401 19.41 21.49 0.70
N LEU A 402 19.98 22.55 1.27
CA LEU A 402 19.70 23.94 0.88
C LEU A 402 20.23 24.31 -0.51
N SER A 403 21.20 23.57 -1.06
CA SER A 403 21.71 23.77 -2.42
C SER A 403 20.82 23.16 -3.49
N ARG A 404 20.01 22.14 -3.13
CA ARG A 404 19.11 21.42 -4.04
C ARG A 404 17.65 21.82 -3.88
N ALA A 405 17.26 22.32 -2.71
CA ALA A 405 15.88 22.72 -2.41
C ALA A 405 15.43 23.90 -3.29
N THR A 406 14.17 23.85 -3.71
CA THR A 406 13.49 24.90 -4.47
C THR A 406 12.42 25.58 -3.61
N ASP A 407 11.73 26.57 -4.15
CA ASP A 407 10.54 27.18 -3.56
C ASP A 407 9.34 26.21 -3.49
N ALA A 408 9.36 25.15 -4.31
CA ALA A 408 8.40 24.07 -4.30
C ALA A 408 8.77 22.91 -3.34
N SER A 409 9.92 22.98 -2.65
CA SER A 409 10.33 21.91 -1.73
C SER A 409 9.69 22.03 -0.35
N ILE A 410 9.76 20.94 0.41
CA ILE A 410 9.44 20.92 1.85
C ILE A 410 10.65 20.40 2.62
N ILE A 411 11.06 21.10 3.68
CA ILE A 411 12.18 20.69 4.54
C ILE A 411 11.66 20.40 5.96
N VAL A 412 11.90 19.19 6.48
CA VAL A 412 11.55 18.80 7.85
C VAL A 412 12.83 18.62 8.67
N MET A 413 13.06 19.54 9.60
CA MET A 413 14.22 19.57 10.48
C MET A 413 13.79 19.17 11.90
N ASN A 414 14.44 18.16 12.48
CA ASN A 414 14.14 17.71 13.83
C ASN A 414 15.39 17.73 14.72
N GLU A 415 15.42 18.68 15.66
CA GLU A 415 16.49 18.85 16.66
C GLU A 415 17.88 19.05 16.01
N SER A 416 17.92 19.74 14.86
CA SER A 416 19.16 20.09 14.17
C SER A 416 20.07 20.97 15.02
N PHE A 417 21.37 20.66 15.01
CA PHE A 417 22.43 21.37 15.72
C PHE A 417 22.32 21.29 17.26
N SER A 418 21.66 20.25 17.78
CA SER A 418 21.56 20.00 19.23
C SER A 418 22.89 19.64 19.89
N SER A 419 23.93 19.32 19.11
CA SER A 419 25.25 18.90 19.60
C SER A 419 26.21 20.04 19.93
N THR A 420 25.83 21.30 19.72
CA THR A 420 26.69 22.47 19.97
C THR A 420 26.13 23.36 21.10
N THR A 421 26.82 24.45 21.43
CA THR A 421 26.34 25.39 22.45
C THR A 421 25.03 26.04 22.00
N ALA A 422 24.16 26.41 22.94
CA ALA A 422 22.87 27.04 22.59
C ALA A 422 23.05 28.33 21.76
N ASN A 423 24.12 29.09 22.01
CA ASN A 423 24.45 30.29 21.24
C ASN A 423 24.86 29.95 19.80
N ASP A 424 25.70 28.93 19.61
CA ASP A 424 26.12 28.49 18.27
C ASP A 424 24.94 27.90 17.50
N ALA A 425 24.11 27.09 18.17
CA ALA A 425 22.90 26.53 17.58
C ALA A 425 21.90 27.62 17.16
N LEU A 426 21.76 28.68 17.97
CA LEU A 426 20.93 29.84 17.63
C LEU A 426 21.49 30.61 16.43
N LEU A 427 22.80 30.84 16.38
CA LEU A 427 23.46 31.52 15.26
C LEU A 427 23.29 30.74 13.95
N ILE A 428 23.64 29.46 13.97
CA ILE A 428 23.53 28.58 12.79
C ILE A 428 22.07 28.41 12.38
N GLY A 429 21.17 28.17 13.35
CA GLY A 429 19.74 28.03 13.10
C GLY A 429 19.13 29.29 12.47
N THR A 430 19.58 30.47 12.89
CA THR A 430 19.18 31.76 12.28
C THR A 430 19.59 31.83 10.81
N GLU A 431 20.86 31.57 10.51
CA GLU A 431 21.38 31.59 9.12
C GLU A 431 20.65 30.58 8.21
N VAL A 432 20.39 29.37 8.72
CA VAL A 432 19.65 28.34 8.00
C VAL A 432 18.21 28.78 7.74
N LEU A 433 17.51 29.28 8.75
CA LEU A 433 16.13 29.76 8.59
C LEU A 433 16.07 30.93 7.60
N GLU A 434 16.97 31.91 7.69
CA GLU A 434 17.03 33.01 6.73
C GLU A 434 17.27 32.51 5.30
N ARG A 435 18.11 31.48 5.11
CA ARG A 435 18.32 30.88 3.79
C ARG A 435 17.06 30.20 3.27
N ILE A 436 16.32 29.48 4.11
CA ILE A 436 15.03 28.86 3.76
C ILE A 436 14.01 29.95 3.39
N ILE A 437 13.94 31.04 4.16
CA ILE A 437 13.07 32.19 3.86
C ILE A 437 13.40 32.79 2.49
N ARG A 438 14.70 33.00 2.21
CA ARG A 438 15.15 33.53 0.90
C ARG A 438 14.82 32.60 -0.27
N LEU A 439 14.80 31.28 -0.04
CA LEU A 439 14.36 30.30 -1.06
C LEU A 439 12.84 30.31 -1.24
N GLY A 440 12.06 30.73 -0.24
CA GLY A 440 10.59 30.69 -0.28
C GLY A 440 9.99 29.31 0.02
N CYS A 441 10.83 28.36 0.45
CA CYS A 441 10.50 26.96 0.70
C CYS A 441 9.68 26.80 2.00
N VAL A 442 8.80 25.79 2.04
CA VAL A 442 8.09 25.43 3.26
C VAL A 442 9.01 24.62 4.17
N ALA A 443 9.04 24.93 5.47
CA ALA A 443 9.80 24.13 6.42
C ALA A 443 9.09 23.88 7.75
N VAL A 444 9.51 22.81 8.41
CA VAL A 444 9.21 22.51 9.81
C VAL A 444 10.53 22.43 10.55
N TYR A 445 10.71 23.23 11.58
CA TYR A 445 11.89 23.23 12.43
C TYR A 445 11.48 22.90 13.87
N VAL A 446 11.76 21.68 14.32
CA VAL A 446 11.64 21.30 15.73
C VAL A 446 12.90 21.74 16.48
N THR A 447 12.72 22.58 17.50
CA THR A 447 13.82 23.13 18.29
C THR A 447 13.43 23.37 19.75
N PHE A 448 14.44 23.50 20.61
CA PHE A 448 14.29 24.01 21.98
C PHE A 448 14.59 25.52 22.08
N LEU A 449 15.01 26.15 20.98
CA LEU A 449 15.34 27.57 20.91
C LEU A 449 14.09 28.38 20.54
N ASP A 450 13.47 28.98 21.55
CA ASP A 450 12.25 29.75 21.40
C ASP A 450 12.44 31.02 20.55
N GLU A 451 13.65 31.57 20.55
CA GLU A 451 14.03 32.79 19.82
C GLU A 451 13.82 32.64 18.31
N LEU A 452 14.11 31.44 17.77
CA LEU A 452 13.94 31.12 16.35
C LEU A 452 12.47 31.21 15.90
N ALA A 453 11.53 30.99 16.82
CA ALA A 453 10.10 31.07 16.53
C ALA A 453 9.61 32.51 16.27
N SER A 454 10.39 33.51 16.70
CA SER A 454 10.12 34.94 16.48
C SER A 454 11.10 35.60 15.52
N LEU A 455 11.94 34.82 14.82
CA LEU A 455 13.01 35.34 13.98
C LEU A 455 12.51 36.25 12.85
N ALA A 456 11.43 35.84 12.18
CA ALA A 456 10.87 36.57 11.03
C ALA A 456 9.35 36.37 10.96
N PRO A 457 8.61 37.27 10.28
CA PRO A 457 7.17 37.09 10.02
C PRO A 457 6.83 35.80 9.26
N ALA A 458 7.80 35.23 8.54
CA ALA A 458 7.66 33.95 7.86
C ALA A 458 7.61 32.74 8.80
N CYS A 459 8.00 32.91 10.07
CA CYS A 459 8.01 31.86 11.08
C CYS A 459 6.72 31.86 11.91
N VAL A 460 6.12 30.69 12.07
CA VAL A 460 4.95 30.44 12.92
C VAL A 460 5.35 29.54 14.07
N SER A 461 5.15 30.03 15.29
CA SER A 461 5.38 29.26 16.51
C SER A 461 4.24 28.27 16.77
N MET A 462 4.58 26.98 16.83
CA MET A 462 3.68 25.89 17.18
C MET A 462 4.18 25.23 18.46
N VAL A 463 3.41 25.33 19.55
CA VAL A 463 3.87 24.89 20.88
C VAL A 463 3.05 23.70 21.37
N GLY A 464 3.74 22.64 21.77
CA GLY A 464 3.13 21.46 22.39
C GLY A 464 2.50 21.79 23.75
N GLY A 465 1.25 21.40 23.93
CA GLY A 465 0.49 21.65 25.15
C GLY A 465 0.83 20.71 26.32
N VAL A 466 0.63 21.23 27.52
CA VAL A 466 0.56 20.46 28.77
C VAL A 466 -0.83 20.63 29.38
N ALA A 467 -1.23 19.71 30.24
CA ALA A 467 -2.53 19.80 30.87
C ALA A 467 -2.55 20.96 31.90
N GLU A 468 -3.65 21.70 31.96
CA GLU A 468 -3.78 22.85 32.87
C GLU A 468 -3.72 22.46 34.36
N ASP A 469 -4.18 21.24 34.67
CA ASP A 469 -4.19 20.65 36.01
C ASP A 469 -2.85 20.00 36.40
N ASP A 470 -2.04 19.59 35.42
CA ASP A 470 -0.72 18.98 35.63
C ASP A 470 0.25 19.37 34.50
N PRO A 471 1.14 20.36 34.73
CA PRO A 471 2.16 20.79 33.77
C PRO A 471 3.16 19.70 33.34
N THR A 472 3.16 18.55 34.01
CA THR A 472 4.00 17.40 33.67
C THR A 472 3.30 16.40 32.76
N ARG A 473 1.97 16.48 32.64
CA ARG A 473 1.18 15.68 31.70
C ARG A 473 1.16 16.33 30.32
N ARG A 474 1.56 15.58 29.30
CA ARG A 474 1.57 16.03 27.90
C ARG A 474 0.20 15.81 27.28
N THR A 475 -0.34 16.83 26.60
CA THR A 475 -1.61 16.70 25.87
C THR A 475 -1.39 16.24 24.43
N PHE A 476 -0.16 16.39 23.91
CA PHE A 476 0.21 16.14 22.51
C PHE A 476 -0.55 16.99 21.47
N LYS A 477 -1.30 18.01 21.93
CA LYS A 477 -1.96 19.00 21.08
C LYS A 477 -1.03 20.19 20.88
N PHE A 478 -0.76 20.54 19.64
CA PHE A 478 0.04 21.68 19.22
C PHE A 478 -0.88 22.85 18.92
N THR A 479 -0.55 24.02 19.45
CA THR A 479 -1.33 25.24 19.26
C THR A 479 -0.43 26.36 18.81
N ARG A 480 -0.97 27.21 17.94
CA ARG A 480 -0.28 28.42 17.49
C ARG A 480 -0.29 29.44 18.62
N ARG A 481 0.87 29.65 19.23
CA ARG A 481 1.07 30.63 20.32
C ARG A 481 2.56 30.96 20.44
N ARG A 482 2.89 32.05 21.12
CA ARG A 482 4.29 32.38 21.41
C ARG A 482 4.92 31.30 22.30
N ALA A 483 6.15 30.93 21.99
CA ALA A 483 6.94 30.03 22.82
C ALA A 483 7.22 30.67 24.21
N ASP A 484 7.13 29.84 25.25
CA ASP A 484 7.09 30.22 26.65
C ASP A 484 8.03 29.37 27.54
N GLY A 485 9.12 28.84 26.95
CA GLY A 485 9.93 27.70 27.41
C GLY A 485 10.44 27.68 28.86
N LEU A 486 10.31 28.78 29.60
CA LEU A 486 10.67 28.89 31.01
C LEU A 486 9.69 28.21 31.98
N ALA A 487 8.41 28.09 31.64
CA ALA A 487 7.39 27.57 32.57
C ALA A 487 7.55 26.06 32.87
N TYR A 488 8.10 25.28 31.92
CA TYR A 488 8.09 23.81 32.00
C TYR A 488 9.27 23.21 32.75
N ALA A 489 10.48 23.76 32.57
CA ALA A 489 11.67 23.27 33.26
C ALA A 489 11.54 23.46 34.77
N ALA A 490 10.98 24.60 35.19
CA ALA A 490 10.66 24.89 36.59
C ALA A 490 9.64 23.89 37.15
N ALA A 491 8.50 23.67 36.46
CA ALA A 491 7.47 22.74 36.91
C ALA A 491 7.96 21.27 36.98
N LEU A 492 8.85 20.87 36.07
CA LEU A 492 9.46 19.54 36.10
C LEU A 492 10.43 19.39 37.28
N ALA A 493 11.28 20.40 37.50
CA ALA A 493 12.18 20.42 38.65
C ALA A 493 11.39 20.39 39.97
N ASP A 494 10.29 21.14 40.08
CA ASP A 494 9.37 21.11 41.22
C ASP A 494 8.80 19.70 41.48
N LYS A 495 8.30 19.01 40.45
CA LYS A 495 7.75 17.65 40.59
C LYS A 495 8.75 16.65 41.17
N TYR A 496 10.02 16.76 40.80
CA TYR A 496 11.08 15.89 41.31
C TYR A 496 11.73 16.40 42.61
N GLY A 497 11.21 17.49 43.20
CA GLY A 497 11.78 18.09 44.41
C GLY A 497 13.18 18.65 44.18
N LEU A 498 13.48 19.08 42.96
CA LEU A 498 14.74 19.72 42.55
C LEU A 498 14.61 21.25 42.46
N ASN A 499 13.60 21.81 43.10
CA ASN A 499 13.48 23.25 43.16
C ASN A 499 14.50 23.86 44.12
N HIS A 500 14.76 25.14 43.92
CA HIS A 500 15.80 25.87 44.64
C HIS A 500 15.66 25.70 46.16
N ASP A 501 14.44 25.79 46.71
CA ASP A 501 14.19 25.69 48.15
C ASP A 501 14.46 24.29 48.73
N VAL A 502 14.16 23.23 47.98
CA VAL A 502 14.43 21.84 48.39
C VAL A 502 15.91 21.51 48.24
N LEU A 503 16.56 21.95 47.16
CA LEU A 503 18.00 21.78 46.95
C LEU A 503 18.79 22.55 48.01
N GLN A 504 18.43 23.79 48.31
CA GLN A 504 19.09 24.61 49.32
C GLN A 504 18.95 23.99 50.72
N ARG A 505 17.78 23.43 51.07
CA ARG A 505 17.59 22.67 52.32
C ARG A 505 18.41 21.38 52.41
N ARG A 506 18.68 20.73 51.27
CA ARG A 506 19.52 19.50 51.21
C ARG A 506 21.01 19.79 51.23
N ILE A 507 21.45 20.91 50.64
CA ILE A 507 22.86 21.33 50.59
C ILE A 507 23.29 22.01 51.91
N SER A 508 22.34 22.61 52.64
CA SER A 508 22.60 23.27 53.92
C SER A 508 22.54 22.35 55.14
N ARG A 509 22.47 21.02 54.93
CA ARG A 509 22.65 19.96 55.94
C ARG A 509 23.95 19.24 55.66
#